data_AF-A0A0F7H829-F1
#
_entry.id   AF-A0A0F7H829-F1
#
_cell.length_a   1.000
_cell.length_b   1.000
_cell.length_c   1.000
_cell.angle_alpha   90.00
_cell.angle_beta   90.00
_cell.angle_gamma   90.00
#
_symmetry.space_group_name_H-M   'P 1'
#
loop_
_entity.id
_entity.type
_entity.pdbx_description
1 polymer ?
#
loop_
_entity_poly.entity_id
_entity_poly.type
_entity_poly.pdbx_seq_one_letter_code
_entity_poly.pdbx_strand_id
1 'polypeptide(L)'
;MRDIRPEGDFIVNGDFTVNEGSQSEYIPFEQMNVEQLNHSLKLHQKLAKEERSRIDKISFRLLGIALFFGLALSLWSFINDGVDGAMFLIGLVGIGMPVMLALKNGEQQSAFEKRQINTINYLATLIRERK
;
A
#
# COMPACT_ATOMS: atom_id res chain seq x y z
N MET A 1 -41.46 -20.64 17.78
CA MET A 1 -40.92 -20.70 19.15
C MET A 1 -39.53 -20.09 19.10
N ARG A 2 -39.23 -19.17 20.02
CA ARG A 2 -38.05 -18.30 19.98
C ARG A 2 -37.09 -18.85 21.04
N ASP A 3 -36.10 -19.63 20.62
CA ASP A 3 -35.11 -20.21 21.53
C ASP A 3 -34.05 -19.16 21.84
N ILE A 4 -34.17 -18.53 23.01
CA ILE A 4 -33.18 -17.60 23.54
C ILE A 4 -32.17 -18.43 24.31
N ARG A 5 -30.94 -18.56 23.80
CA ARG A 5 -29.84 -19.17 24.55
C ARG A 5 -29.27 -18.13 25.54
N PRO A 6 -28.82 -18.56 26.73
CA PRO A 6 -28.31 -17.66 27.77
C PRO A 6 -27.02 -16.91 27.40
N GLU A 7 -26.46 -17.15 26.21
CA GLU A 7 -25.24 -16.51 25.69
C GLU A 7 -25.51 -15.39 24.65
N GLY A 8 -26.75 -14.93 24.49
CA GLY A 8 -27.07 -13.77 23.64
C GLY A 8 -27.23 -14.08 22.14
N ASP A 9 -27.09 -15.34 21.74
CA ASP A 9 -27.32 -15.74 20.36
C ASP A 9 -28.82 -15.85 20.04
N PHE A 10 -29.29 -15.01 19.12
CA PHE A 10 -30.63 -15.07 18.56
C PHE A 10 -30.64 -15.89 17.26
N ILE A 11 -31.39 -16.98 17.24
CA ILE A 11 -31.68 -17.74 16.02
C ILE A 11 -33.07 -17.34 15.54
N VAL A 12 -33.16 -16.50 14.51
CA VAL A 12 -34.43 -16.13 13.88
C VAL A 12 -34.61 -16.97 12.62
N ASN A 13 -35.49 -17.98 12.69
CA ASN A 13 -35.99 -18.77 11.54
C ASN A 13 -34.93 -19.20 10.51
N GLY A 14 -33.80 -19.75 10.96
CA GLY A 14 -32.90 -20.56 10.13
C GLY A 14 -32.04 -19.84 9.09
N ASP A 15 -32.13 -18.52 8.96
CA ASP A 15 -31.41 -17.79 7.88
C ASP A 15 -30.35 -16.80 8.39
N PHE A 16 -30.39 -16.42 9.67
CA PHE A 16 -29.39 -15.52 10.26
C PHE A 16 -29.04 -15.93 11.69
N THR A 17 -27.74 -16.10 11.94
CA THR A 17 -27.15 -16.20 13.28
C THR A 17 -26.53 -14.86 13.62
N VAL A 18 -27.16 -14.10 14.52
CA VAL A 18 -26.56 -12.88 15.05
C VAL A 18 -25.73 -13.27 16.26
N ASN A 19 -24.42 -13.46 16.05
CA ASN A 19 -23.46 -13.65 17.14
C ASN A 19 -23.17 -12.29 17.79
N GLU A 20 -23.79 -12.00 18.94
CA GLU A 20 -23.48 -10.80 19.72
C GLU A 20 -22.10 -10.89 20.42
N GLY A 21 -21.57 -12.10 20.60
CA GLY A 21 -20.32 -12.39 21.33
C GLY A 21 -19.00 -11.92 20.71
N SER A 22 -19.01 -11.27 19.55
CA SER A 22 -17.77 -10.85 18.83
C SER A 22 -17.61 -9.34 18.65
N GLN A 23 -18.54 -8.50 19.13
CA GLN A 23 -18.50 -7.06 18.85
C GLN A 23 -17.39 -6.28 19.59
N SER A 24 -16.73 -6.89 20.57
CA SER A 24 -15.67 -6.21 21.34
C SER A 24 -14.35 -6.03 20.60
N GLU A 25 -14.10 -6.77 19.51
CA GLU A 25 -12.81 -6.73 18.81
C GLU A 25 -12.79 -5.71 17.66
N TYR A 26 -13.93 -5.45 17.02
CA TYR A 26 -14.04 -4.51 15.91
C TYR A 26 -15.25 -3.59 16.09
N ILE A 27 -14.97 -2.34 16.47
CA ILE A 27 -15.97 -1.27 16.53
C ILE A 27 -16.04 -0.61 15.15
N PRO A 28 -17.21 -0.58 14.48
CA PRO A 28 -17.40 0.17 13.24
C PRO A 28 -17.03 1.65 13.42
N PHE A 29 -16.44 2.28 12.40
CA PHE A 29 -16.06 3.70 12.47
C PHE A 29 -17.26 4.61 12.74
N GLU A 30 -18.44 4.22 12.29
CA GLU A 30 -19.71 4.90 12.53
C GLU A 30 -20.06 4.95 14.02
N GLN A 31 -19.61 3.99 14.83
CA GLN A 31 -19.93 3.89 16.25
C GLN A 31 -18.82 4.46 17.15
N MET A 32 -17.69 4.88 16.57
CA MET A 32 -16.55 5.43 17.33
C MET A 32 -16.78 6.89 17.75
N ASN A 33 -16.28 7.28 18.93
CA ASN A 33 -16.24 8.68 19.36
C ASN A 33 -15.22 9.50 18.55
N VAL A 34 -15.36 10.83 18.53
CA VAL A 34 -14.48 11.73 17.77
C VAL A 34 -12.99 11.56 18.13
N GLU A 35 -12.66 11.30 19.39
CA GLU A 35 -11.29 11.03 19.83
C GLU A 35 -10.73 9.71 19.24
N GLN A 36 -11.55 8.66 19.23
CA GLN A 36 -11.21 7.37 18.64
C GLN A 36 -11.05 7.45 17.11
N LEU A 37 -11.90 8.26 16.46
CA LEU A 37 -11.79 8.55 15.02
C LEU A 37 -10.48 9.28 14.69
N ASN A 38 -10.10 10.28 15.49
CA ASN A 38 -8.83 10.99 15.30
C ASN A 38 -7.62 10.07 15.51
N HIS A 39 -7.68 9.16 16.49
CA HIS A 39 -6.64 8.16 16.70
C HIS A 39 -6.52 7.20 15.51
N SER A 40 -7.65 6.69 15.01
CA SER A 40 -7.69 5.81 13.84
C SER A 40 -7.19 6.51 12.58
N LEU A 41 -7.52 7.79 12.39
CA LEU A 41 -7.04 8.59 11.26
C LEU A 41 -5.51 8.71 11.26
N LYS A 42 -4.89 8.98 12.42
CA LYS A 42 -3.42 9.02 12.54
C LYS A 42 -2.78 7.66 12.24
N LEU A 43 -3.41 6.58 12.68
CA LEU A 43 -2.93 5.22 12.43
C LEU A 43 -2.95 4.88 10.94
N HIS A 44 -4.06 5.13 10.25
CA HIS A 44 -4.17 4.89 8.81
C HIS A 44 -3.21 5.78 7.99
N GLN A 45 -2.99 7.03 8.41
CA GLN A 45 -1.96 7.90 7.81
C GLN A 45 -0.55 7.33 7.96
N LYS A 46 -0.21 6.80 9.14
CA LYS A 46 1.08 6.16 9.39
C LYS A 46 1.27 4.93 8.50
N LEU A 47 0.26 4.07 8.42
CA LEU A 47 0.30 2.87 7.57
C LEU A 47 0.48 3.21 6.08
N ALA A 48 -0.23 4.23 5.59
CA ALA A 48 -0.07 4.69 4.21
C ALA A 48 1.36 5.19 3.94
N LYS A 49 1.94 5.96 4.88
CA LYS A 49 3.31 6.48 4.77
C LYS A 49 4.36 5.37 4.84
N GLU A 50 4.17 4.38 5.71
CA GLU A 50 5.07 3.23 5.83
C GLU A 50 5.08 2.38 4.57
N GLU A 51 3.91 2.11 3.99
CA GLU A 51 3.81 1.38 2.72
C GLU A 51 4.48 2.14 1.58
N ARG A 52 4.29 3.47 1.51
CA ARG A 52 4.96 4.30 0.50
C ARG A 52 6.48 4.26 0.65
N SER A 53 6.98 4.44 1.87
CA SER A 53 8.42 4.37 2.19
C SER A 53 9.02 3.00 1.82
N ARG A 54 8.28 1.91 2.01
CA ARG A 54 8.70 0.57 1.61
C ARG A 54 8.85 0.45 0.10
N ILE A 55 7.88 0.97 -0.67
CA ILE A 55 7.91 0.97 -2.15
C ILE A 55 9.07 1.84 -2.65
N ASP A 56 9.24 3.03 -2.08
CA ASP A 56 10.32 3.95 -2.44
C ASP A 56 11.69 3.29 -2.18
N LYS A 57 11.88 2.62 -1.04
CA LYS A 57 13.12 1.91 -0.71
C LYS A 57 13.48 0.83 -1.74
N ILE A 58 12.49 0.10 -2.25
CA ILE A 58 12.70 -0.89 -3.32
C ILE A 58 13.10 -0.18 -4.61
N SER A 59 12.41 0.90 -4.96
CA SER A 59 12.68 1.70 -6.16
C SER A 59 14.10 2.31 -6.14
N PHE A 60 14.55 2.86 -5.01
CA PHE A 60 15.91 3.39 -4.84
C PHE A 60 16.98 2.30 -4.95
N ARG A 61 16.71 1.09 -4.46
CA ARG A 61 17.64 -0.05 -4.63
C ARG A 61 17.79 -0.44 -6.10
N LEU A 62 16.68 -0.50 -6.84
CA LEU A 62 16.70 -0.79 -8.26
C LEU A 62 17.43 0.31 -9.06
N LEU A 63 17.23 1.58 -8.70
CA LEU A 63 17.98 2.70 -9.27
C LEU A 63 19.48 2.57 -8.99
N GLY A 64 19.87 2.21 -7.77
CA GLY A 64 21.28 2.02 -7.39
C GLY A 64 21.94 0.88 -8.19
N ILE A 65 21.24 -0.24 -8.37
CA ILE A 65 21.71 -1.36 -9.19
C ILE A 65 21.89 -0.90 -10.65
N ALA A 66 20.93 -0.18 -11.20
CA ALA A 66 21.01 0.32 -12.57
C ALA A 66 22.17 1.29 -12.79
N LEU A 67 22.40 2.21 -11.85
CA LEU A 67 23.55 3.12 -11.87
C LEU A 67 24.86 2.35 -11.81
N PHE A 68 24.95 1.31 -10.97
CA PHE A 68 26.14 0.47 -10.87
C PHE A 68 26.45 -0.24 -12.19
N PHE A 69 25.45 -0.89 -12.82
CA PHE A 69 25.65 -1.55 -14.11
C PHE A 69 25.96 -0.55 -15.24
N GLY A 70 25.30 0.62 -15.24
CA GLY A 70 25.60 1.69 -16.19
C GLY A 70 27.04 2.18 -16.09
N LEU A 71 27.54 2.41 -14.87
CA LEU A 71 28.92 2.80 -14.62
C LEU A 71 29.92 1.71 -15.00
N ALA A 72 29.64 0.45 -14.67
CA ALA A 72 30.50 -0.68 -15.00
C ALA A 72 30.64 -0.87 -16.52
N LEU A 73 29.53 -0.79 -17.26
CA LEU A 73 29.54 -0.85 -18.73
C LEU A 73 30.24 0.37 -19.35
N SER A 74 30.03 1.56 -18.80
CA SER A 74 30.72 2.78 -19.27
C SER A 74 32.24 2.67 -19.09
N LEU A 75 32.71 2.15 -17.95
CA LEU A 75 34.14 1.92 -17.68
C LEU A 75 34.71 0.85 -18.61
N TRP A 76 33.99 -0.25 -18.81
CA TRP A 76 34.39 -1.32 -19.73
C TRP A 76 34.53 -0.82 -21.17
N SER A 77 33.55 -0.03 -21.63
CA SER A 77 33.54 0.52 -22.97
C SER A 77 34.64 1.56 -23.20
N PHE A 78 35.03 2.31 -22.17
CA PHE A 78 36.15 3.26 -22.23
C PHE A 78 37.50 2.56 -22.41
N ILE A 79 37.67 1.35 -21.85
CA ILE A 79 38.92 0.58 -21.93
C ILE A 79 39.06 -0.14 -23.28
N ASN A 80 37.95 -0.52 -23.92
CA ASN A 80 37.95 -1.32 -25.14
C ASN A 80 37.89 -0.53 -26.46
N ASP A 81 37.95 0.81 -26.43
CA ASP A 81 37.95 1.73 -27.59
C ASP A 81 36.84 1.47 -28.65
N GLY A 82 35.82 0.70 -28.28
CA GLY A 82 34.81 0.16 -29.19
C GLY A 82 33.40 0.51 -28.71
N VAL A 83 33.04 1.79 -28.77
CA VAL A 83 31.64 2.19 -28.62
C VAL A 83 30.97 2.05 -29.98
N ASP A 84 30.54 0.83 -30.32
CA ASP A 84 29.61 0.68 -31.42
C ASP A 84 28.25 1.23 -30.98
N GLY A 85 27.61 2.09 -31.78
CA GLY A 85 26.33 2.72 -31.43
C GLY A 85 25.24 1.68 -31.12
N ALA A 86 25.37 0.48 -31.67
CA ALA A 86 24.55 -0.68 -31.35
C ALA A 86 24.72 -1.17 -29.90
N MET A 87 25.93 -1.19 -29.34
CA MET A 87 26.16 -1.55 -27.94
C MET A 87 25.56 -0.53 -26.97
N PHE A 88 25.61 0.76 -27.33
CA PHE A 88 24.96 1.81 -26.55
C PHE A 88 23.44 1.62 -26.51
N LEU A 89 22.81 1.32 -27.66
CA LEU A 89 21.38 1.03 -27.73
C LEU A 89 20.99 -0.24 -26.96
N ILE A 90 21.81 -1.29 -27.02
CA ILE A 90 21.60 -2.53 -26.24
C ILE A 90 21.70 -2.25 -24.73
N GLY A 91 22.64 -1.41 -24.30
CA GLY A 91 22.75 -0.97 -22.91
C GLY A 91 21.54 -0.15 -22.45
N LEU A 92 21.08 0.77 -23.30
CA LEU A 92 19.90 1.61 -23.02
C LEU A 92 18.61 0.79 -22.92
N VAL A 93 18.40 -0.17 -23.83
CA VAL A 93 17.22 -1.04 -23.79
C VAL A 93 17.34 -2.07 -22.67
N GLY A 94 18.52 -2.69 -22.52
CA GLY A 94 18.76 -3.76 -21.54
C GLY A 94 18.70 -3.30 -20.09
N ILE A 95 19.18 -2.08 -19.78
CA ILE A 95 19.13 -1.51 -18.43
C ILE A 95 17.95 -0.55 -18.28
N GLY A 96 17.69 0.28 -19.30
CA GLY A 96 16.67 1.31 -19.22
C GLY A 96 15.24 0.77 -19.19
N MET A 97 14.91 -0.28 -19.94
CA MET A 97 13.55 -0.86 -19.90
C MET A 97 13.20 -1.44 -18.51
N PRO A 98 14.03 -2.30 -17.88
CA PRO A 98 13.74 -2.79 -16.53
C PRO A 98 13.62 -1.68 -15.48
N VAL A 99 14.45 -0.65 -15.57
CA VAL A 99 14.41 0.50 -14.64
C VAL A 99 13.13 1.31 -14.85
N MET A 100 12.77 1.59 -16.09
CA MET A 100 11.54 2.32 -16.42
C MET A 100 10.30 1.54 -15.97
N LEU A 101 10.28 0.22 -16.17
CA LEU A 101 9.22 -0.66 -15.68
C LEU A 101 9.16 -0.68 -14.14
N ALA A 102 10.30 -0.75 -13.47
CA ALA A 102 10.39 -0.70 -12.02
C ALA A 102 9.89 0.63 -11.45
N LEU A 103 10.29 1.76 -12.05
CA LEU A 103 9.83 3.10 -11.66
C LEU A 103 8.33 3.25 -11.89
N LYS A 104 7.82 2.83 -13.04
CA LYS A 104 6.39 2.86 -13.35
C LYS A 104 5.56 2.02 -12.37
N ASN A 105 6.06 0.84 -11.99
CA ASN A 105 5.41 -0.01 -10.99
C ASN A 105 5.54 0.55 -9.57
N GLY A 106 6.62 1.29 -9.25
CA GLY A 106 6.79 1.98 -7.98
C GLY A 106 5.92 3.23 -7.84
N GLU A 107 5.62 3.91 -8.94
CA GLU A 107 4.69 5.05 -8.95
C GLU A 107 3.22 4.64 -8.78
N GLN A 108 2.86 3.44 -9.23
CA GLN A 108 1.52 2.91 -9.03
C GLN A 108 1.25 2.69 -7.54
N GLN A 109 0.35 3.49 -6.99
CA GLN A 109 -0.15 3.30 -5.62
C GLN A 109 -0.68 1.88 -5.44
N SER A 110 -0.15 1.20 -4.43
CA SER A 110 -0.59 -0.14 -4.06
C SER A 110 -2.10 -0.16 -3.77
N ALA A 111 -2.77 -1.28 -4.07
CA ALA A 111 -4.17 -1.48 -3.68
C ALA A 111 -4.38 -1.35 -2.17
N PHE A 112 -3.34 -1.63 -1.36
CA PHE A 112 -3.37 -1.35 0.07
C PHE A 112 -3.34 0.16 0.35
N GLU A 113 -2.39 0.90 -0.23
CA GLU A 113 -2.26 2.36 -0.07
C GLU A 113 -3.55 3.09 -0.46
N LYS A 114 -4.18 2.72 -1.59
CA LYS A 114 -5.46 3.28 -2.02
C LYS A 114 -6.58 3.06 -1.00
N ARG A 115 -6.64 1.85 -0.41
CA ARG A 115 -7.61 1.55 0.66
C ARG A 115 -7.35 2.42 1.89
N GLN A 116 -6.10 2.58 2.30
CA GLN A 116 -5.76 3.45 3.43
C GLN A 116 -6.17 4.91 3.19
N ILE A 117 -5.90 5.44 1.99
CA ILE A 117 -6.28 6.82 1.61
C ILE A 117 -7.81 6.98 1.61
N ASN A 118 -8.55 6.02 1.05
CA ASN A 118 -10.01 6.06 1.06
C ASN A 118 -10.56 6.04 2.49
N THR A 119 -10.00 5.21 3.37
CA THR A 119 -10.37 5.17 4.79
C THR A 119 -10.06 6.49 5.48
N ILE A 120 -8.92 7.13 5.20
CA ILE A 120 -8.58 8.45 5.75
C ILE A 120 -9.62 9.50 5.32
N ASN A 121 -10.00 9.52 4.05
CA ASN A 121 -11.01 10.46 3.52
C ASN A 121 -12.39 10.23 4.17
N TYR A 122 -12.76 8.96 4.36
CA TYR A 122 -13.99 8.59 5.05
C TYR A 122 -13.98 9.04 6.51
N LEU A 123 -12.92 8.75 7.26
CA LEU A 123 -12.75 9.20 8.65
C LEU A 123 -12.76 10.71 8.77
N ALA A 124 -12.10 11.44 7.86
CA ALA A 124 -12.10 12.89 7.84
C ALA A 124 -13.53 13.45 7.61
N THR A 125 -14.31 12.79 6.77
CA THR A 125 -15.72 13.15 6.53
C THR A 125 -16.56 12.93 7.79
N LEU A 126 -16.44 11.77 8.44
CA LEU A 126 -17.14 11.47 9.69
C LEU A 126 -16.79 12.46 10.81
N ILE A 127 -15.51 12.82 10.95
CA ILE A 127 -15.06 13.80 11.95
C ILE A 127 -15.67 15.18 11.65
N ARG A 128 -15.76 15.56 10.38
CA ARG A 128 -16.36 16.84 9.97
C ARG A 128 -17.86 16.89 10.25
N GLU A 129 -18.58 15.79 10.02
CA GLU A 129 -20.03 15.71 10.25
C GLU A 129 -20.40 15.70 11.73
N ARG A 130 -19.47 15.34 12.61
CA ARG A 130 -19.68 15.24 14.08
C ARG A 130 -19.17 16.44 14.88
N LYS A 131 -18.56 17.42 14.22
CA LYS A 131 -18.15 18.69 14.80
C LYS A 131 -19.19 19.76 14.52
#